data_AF-A0A3N5NB12-F1
#
_entry.id   AF-A0A3N5NB12-F1
#
_cell.length_a   1.000
_cell.length_b   1.000
_cell.length_c   1.000
_cell.angle_alpha   90.00
_cell.angle_beta   90.00
_cell.angle_gamma   90.00
#
_symmetry.space_group_name_H-M   'P 1'
#
loop_
_entity.id
_entity.type
_entity.pdbx_description
1 polymer ?
#
loop_
_entity_poly.entity_id
_entity_poly.type
_entity_poly.pdbx_seq_one_letter_code
_entity_poly.pdbx_strand_id
1 'polypeptide(L)'
;MKKYAAFILFLIPFIPLNAQREYLPTPEDLELFYRTKTYIVLNDNPISDYNFEIEDAVKKYWNITGYEFIPFSEFEEKSADPGASFLYTAAVSFEKDRSQTRYLFLCLSLGGNHENIDALKDVANLPLSYYGVDEDSYSYKLGTMVRFLQDHVRFISGNPDMVTQNVYKHYNDNMQDIRGKTLYFVEDELARDVSSEARIRGVFPGAVKIVERDQIKEMIMNGDENAVFLHKVGPEGNRMESRVYKILIGAGDAKFYYFDYHTNGGDKPDALLESDFKKLAKAVH
;
A
#
# COMPACT_ATOMS: atom_id res chain seq x y z
N MET A 1 14.28 59.76 -34.86
CA MET A 1 15.62 59.28 -35.26
C MET A 1 16.41 58.87 -34.02
N LYS A 2 17.13 57.73 -34.08
CA LYS A 2 17.88 57.00 -33.02
C LYS A 2 16.98 56.04 -32.22
N LYS A 3 16.78 54.80 -32.70
CA LYS A 3 17.63 53.59 -32.55
C LYS A 3 18.00 53.34 -31.08
N TYR A 4 17.33 52.37 -30.45
CA TYR A 4 17.91 51.28 -29.65
C TYR A 4 16.81 50.22 -29.41
N ALA A 5 16.76 49.21 -30.26
CA ALA A 5 16.08 47.95 -29.94
C ALA A 5 17.04 47.15 -29.05
N ALA A 6 16.82 47.17 -27.75
CA ALA A 6 17.57 46.32 -26.82
C ALA A 6 16.89 44.95 -26.79
N PHE A 7 17.44 44.01 -27.56
CA PHE A 7 17.15 42.59 -27.44
C PHE A 7 17.74 42.12 -26.10
N ILE A 8 16.91 42.09 -25.04
CA ILE A 8 17.25 41.34 -23.83
C ILE A 8 16.95 39.88 -24.15
N LEU A 9 18.00 39.16 -24.54
CA LEU A 9 18.01 37.71 -24.61
C LEU A 9 17.84 37.21 -23.17
N PHE A 10 16.63 36.81 -22.79
CA PHE A 10 16.39 36.04 -21.58
C PHE A 10 17.11 34.69 -21.75
N LEU A 11 18.35 34.62 -21.28
CA LEU A 11 18.99 33.37 -20.88
C LEU A 11 18.18 32.86 -19.67
N ILE A 12 17.08 32.18 -19.94
CA ILE A 12 16.41 31.35 -18.95
C ILE A 12 17.42 30.24 -18.65
N PRO A 13 18.00 30.15 -17.45
CA PRO A 13 18.72 28.95 -17.08
C PRO A 13 17.73 27.80 -17.24
N PHE A 14 18.07 26.82 -18.08
CA PHE A 14 17.47 25.49 -18.04
C PHE A 14 17.84 24.92 -16.66
N ILE A 15 17.05 25.30 -15.65
CA ILE A 15 16.96 24.54 -14.42
C ILE A 15 16.36 23.22 -14.91
N PRO A 16 17.06 22.08 -14.85
CA PRO A 16 16.37 20.81 -14.98
C PRO A 16 15.28 20.84 -13.90
N LEU A 17 14.02 20.98 -14.33
CA LEU A 17 12.88 20.57 -13.54
C LEU A 17 13.10 19.08 -13.29
N ASN A 18 13.83 18.76 -12.22
CA ASN A 18 13.66 17.50 -11.53
C ASN A 18 12.23 17.55 -10.98
N ALA A 19 11.26 17.26 -11.85
CA ALA A 19 9.94 16.86 -11.45
C ALA A 19 10.15 15.76 -10.40
N GLN A 20 9.77 16.03 -9.15
CA GLN A 20 9.86 15.10 -8.03
C GLN A 20 9.38 13.73 -8.50
N ARG A 21 10.33 12.84 -8.73
CA ARG A 21 10.05 11.42 -8.85
C ARG A 21 9.78 10.95 -7.44
N GLU A 22 8.66 10.28 -7.24
CA GLU A 22 8.44 9.36 -6.13
C GLU A 22 9.74 8.56 -5.94
N TYR A 23 10.35 8.67 -4.74
CA TYR A 23 11.65 8.09 -4.45
C TYR A 23 11.62 6.59 -4.71
N LEU A 24 12.63 6.06 -5.40
CA LEU A 24 12.81 4.63 -5.57
C LEU A 24 14.08 4.22 -4.81
N PRO A 25 14.02 3.19 -3.95
CA PRO A 25 15.18 2.77 -3.19
C PRO A 25 16.30 2.26 -4.10
N THR A 26 17.51 2.68 -3.80
CA THR A 26 18.73 2.20 -4.44
C THR A 26 19.21 0.89 -3.81
N PRO A 27 20.07 0.12 -4.49
CA PRO A 27 20.74 -1.02 -3.86
C PRO A 27 21.43 -0.66 -2.54
N GLU A 28 22.05 0.52 -2.47
CA GLU A 28 22.70 1.01 -1.25
C GLU A 28 21.71 1.27 -0.11
N ASP A 29 20.51 1.80 -0.42
CA ASP A 29 19.44 1.96 0.58
C ASP A 29 18.98 0.60 1.12
N LEU A 30 18.84 -0.40 0.23
CA LEU A 30 18.43 -1.75 0.61
C LEU A 30 19.49 -2.44 1.48
N GLU A 31 20.77 -2.31 1.13
CA GLU A 31 21.87 -2.80 1.95
C GLU A 31 21.96 -2.10 3.32
N LEU A 32 21.71 -0.79 3.35
CA LEU A 32 21.66 -0.02 4.58
C LEU A 32 20.52 -0.52 5.48
N PHE A 33 19.33 -0.73 4.92
CA PHE A 33 18.16 -1.19 5.64
C PHE A 33 18.42 -2.48 6.45
N TYR A 34 19.13 -3.47 5.90
CA TYR A 34 19.43 -4.71 6.66
C TYR A 34 20.35 -4.49 7.86
N ARG A 35 20.98 -3.32 7.99
CA ARG A 35 21.91 -2.98 9.07
C ARG A 35 21.27 -2.06 10.12
N THR A 36 20.06 -1.57 9.88
CA THR A 36 19.38 -0.66 10.80
C THR A 36 18.65 -1.41 11.92
N LYS A 37 18.28 -0.66 12.96
CA LYS A 37 17.22 -1.04 13.88
C LYS A 37 15.92 -0.37 13.44
N THR A 38 14.85 -1.13 13.26
CA THR A 38 13.53 -0.60 12.87
C THR A 38 12.75 -0.13 14.09
N TYR A 39 12.44 1.15 14.15
CA TYR A 39 11.49 1.68 15.10
C TYR A 39 10.08 1.59 14.55
N ILE A 40 9.19 0.96 15.29
CA ILE A 40 7.76 0.90 14.97
C ILE A 40 7.10 2.08 15.66
N VAL A 41 6.59 3.02 14.86
CA VAL A 41 6.02 4.26 15.38
C VAL A 41 4.55 4.02 15.70
N LEU A 42 4.21 4.21 16.97
CA LEU A 42 2.84 4.12 17.48
C LEU A 42 2.16 5.48 17.38
N ASN A 43 0.86 5.47 17.07
CA ASN A 43 0.01 6.66 17.11
C ASN A 43 -0.11 7.20 18.54
N ASP A 44 -0.23 8.52 18.68
CA ASP A 44 -0.39 9.18 19.98
C ASP A 44 -1.63 8.73 20.76
N ASN A 45 -2.67 8.24 20.04
CA ASN A 45 -3.87 7.70 20.66
C ASN A 45 -3.61 6.28 21.19
N PRO A 46 -3.57 6.05 22.52
CA PRO A 46 -3.23 4.74 23.09
C PRO A 46 -4.30 3.67 22.85
N ILE A 47 -5.51 4.05 22.44
CA ILE A 47 -6.60 3.12 22.12
C ILE A 47 -6.85 2.98 20.61
N SER A 48 -5.88 3.40 19.77
CA SER A 48 -5.91 3.20 18.33
C SER A 48 -5.82 1.70 18.00
N ASP A 49 -6.72 1.22 17.14
CA ASP A 49 -6.69 -0.16 16.64
C ASP A 49 -5.41 -0.43 15.87
N TYR A 50 -4.90 0.56 15.14
CA TYR A 50 -3.57 0.48 14.52
C TYR A 50 -2.49 0.11 15.54
N ASN A 51 -2.45 0.73 16.73
CA ASN A 51 -1.42 0.44 17.73
C ASN A 51 -1.49 -1.02 18.20
N PHE A 52 -2.69 -1.54 18.49
CA PHE A 52 -2.85 -2.93 18.92
C PHE A 52 -2.48 -3.91 17.81
N GLU A 53 -3.01 -3.69 16.60
CA GLU A 53 -2.81 -4.60 15.47
C GLU A 53 -1.38 -4.56 14.93
N ILE A 54 -0.72 -3.40 14.89
CA ILE A 54 0.68 -3.29 14.43
C ILE A 54 1.64 -3.92 15.43
N GLU A 55 1.39 -3.77 16.73
CA GLU A 55 2.19 -4.43 17.76
C GLU A 55 2.13 -5.94 17.64
N ASP A 56 0.92 -6.50 17.52
CA ASP A 56 0.72 -7.94 17.35
C ASP A 56 1.34 -8.46 16.05
N ALA A 57 1.14 -7.73 14.95
CA ALA A 57 1.73 -8.05 13.65
C ALA A 57 3.26 -8.07 13.70
N VAL A 58 3.89 -7.05 14.26
CA VAL A 58 5.36 -6.96 14.35
C VAL A 58 5.90 -8.05 15.27
N LYS A 59 5.33 -8.22 16.47
CA LYS A 59 5.77 -9.25 17.44
C LYS A 59 5.73 -10.64 16.83
N LYS A 60 4.76 -10.91 15.95
CA LYS A 60 4.56 -12.22 15.34
C LYS A 60 5.37 -12.43 14.06
N TYR A 61 5.48 -11.42 13.21
CA TYR A 61 5.95 -11.59 11.83
C TYR A 61 7.23 -10.83 11.48
N TRP A 62 7.64 -9.82 12.25
CA TRP A 62 8.83 -9.04 11.93
C TRP A 62 10.10 -9.83 12.22
N ASN A 63 10.90 -10.08 11.18
CA ASN A 63 12.13 -10.87 11.28
C ASN A 63 13.22 -10.42 10.29
N ILE A 64 13.06 -9.24 9.67
CA ILE A 64 14.03 -8.71 8.70
C ILE A 64 15.15 -7.89 9.36
N THR A 65 14.87 -7.21 10.48
CA THR A 65 15.82 -6.41 11.28
C THR A 65 15.46 -6.48 12.77
N GLY A 66 16.35 -6.03 13.66
CA GLY A 66 15.98 -5.79 15.06
C GLY A 66 14.98 -4.63 15.16
N TYR A 67 14.06 -4.66 16.13
CA TYR A 67 13.02 -3.64 16.25
C TYR A 67 12.79 -3.12 17.68
N GLU A 68 12.14 -1.97 17.79
CA GLU A 68 11.64 -1.37 19.04
C GLU A 68 10.38 -0.55 18.76
N PHE A 69 9.40 -0.58 19.66
CA PHE A 69 8.22 0.29 19.59
C PHE A 69 8.53 1.65 20.22
N ILE A 70 8.14 2.74 19.56
CA ILE A 70 8.33 4.10 20.06
C ILE A 70 7.03 4.90 19.96
N PRO A 71 6.79 5.85 20.87
CA PRO A 71 5.72 6.82 20.70
C PRO A 71 6.03 7.78 19.55
N PHE A 72 5.00 8.33 18.90
CA PHE A 72 5.15 9.31 17.82
C PHE A 72 6.01 10.52 18.23
N SER A 73 5.93 10.95 19.49
CA SER A 73 6.72 12.06 20.04
C SER A 73 8.25 11.88 19.94
N GLU A 74 8.74 10.64 19.80
CA GLU A 74 10.17 10.36 19.64
C GLU A 74 10.59 10.21 18.17
N PHE A 75 9.64 10.23 17.23
CA PHE A 75 9.90 9.88 15.83
C PHE A 75 10.85 10.90 15.16
N GLU A 76 10.56 12.19 15.26
CA GLU A 76 11.35 13.24 14.59
C GLU A 76 12.81 13.28 15.08
N GLU A 77 13.05 13.11 16.38
CA GLU A 77 14.41 13.06 16.91
C GLU A 77 15.16 11.82 16.43
N LYS A 78 14.52 10.64 16.50
CA LYS A 78 15.15 9.38 16.10
C LYS A 78 15.35 9.28 14.60
N SER A 79 14.52 9.93 13.78
CA SER A 79 14.60 9.84 12.32
C SER A 79 15.91 10.41 11.77
N ALA A 80 16.61 11.26 12.53
CA ALA A 80 17.94 11.76 12.17
C ALA A 80 19.07 10.71 12.29
N ASP A 81 18.82 9.55 12.91
CA ASP A 81 19.81 8.48 13.06
C ASP A 81 19.96 7.66 11.76
N PRO A 82 21.13 7.68 11.09
CA PRO A 82 21.37 6.88 9.89
C PRO A 82 21.43 5.36 10.15
N GLY A 83 21.53 4.93 11.42
CA GLY A 83 21.41 3.53 11.84
C GLY A 83 19.97 3.08 12.11
N ALA A 84 18.98 3.94 11.85
CA ALA A 84 17.57 3.68 12.10
C ALA A 84 16.76 3.48 10.81
N SER A 85 15.73 2.67 10.92
CA SER A 85 14.63 2.61 9.96
C SER A 85 13.30 2.72 10.71
N PHE A 86 12.22 3.02 10.00
CA PHE A 86 10.93 3.33 10.63
C PHE A 86 9.81 2.61 9.90
N LEU A 87 8.94 1.93 10.65
CA LEU A 87 7.65 1.47 10.18
C LEU A 87 6.58 2.39 10.80
N TYR A 88 5.88 3.17 9.98
CA TYR A 88 4.96 4.20 10.45
C TYR A 88 3.86 4.48 9.44
N THR A 89 2.80 5.16 9.88
CA THR A 89 1.77 5.64 8.96
C THR A 89 2.01 7.08 8.54
N ALA A 90 1.85 7.37 7.25
CA ALA A 90 1.98 8.71 6.70
C ALA A 90 0.79 9.09 5.82
N ALA A 91 0.40 10.36 5.86
CA ALA A 91 -0.68 10.90 5.03
C ALA A 91 -0.11 11.50 3.74
N VAL A 92 -0.17 10.75 2.65
CA VAL A 92 0.48 11.06 1.37
C VAL A 92 -0.51 11.68 0.38
N SER A 93 -0.07 12.76 -0.28
CA SER A 93 -0.76 13.37 -1.42
C SER A 93 0.05 13.14 -2.69
N PHE A 94 -0.59 12.72 -3.79
CA PHE A 94 0.09 12.64 -5.08
C PHE A 94 0.08 14.01 -5.76
N GLU A 95 1.25 14.61 -6.01
CA GLU A 95 1.37 15.96 -6.59
C GLU A 95 0.66 16.13 -7.94
N LYS A 96 0.54 15.04 -8.72
CA LYS A 96 -0.15 15.03 -10.02
C LYS A 96 -1.66 14.87 -9.89
N ASP A 97 -2.17 14.62 -8.70
CA ASP A 97 -3.59 14.42 -8.42
C ASP A 97 -4.25 15.76 -8.03
N ARG A 98 -5.05 16.30 -8.96
CA ARG A 98 -5.79 17.55 -8.77
C ARG A 98 -6.91 17.45 -7.75
N SER A 99 -7.25 16.23 -7.30
CA SER A 99 -8.34 16.00 -6.34
C SER A 99 -8.00 16.43 -4.91
N GLN A 100 -6.74 16.79 -4.60
CA GLN A 100 -6.26 17.02 -3.22
C GLN A 100 -6.49 15.80 -2.31
N THR A 101 -6.63 14.62 -2.90
CA THR A 101 -6.85 13.38 -2.14
C THR A 101 -5.59 13.03 -1.34
N ARG A 102 -5.80 12.76 -0.06
CA ARG A 102 -4.80 12.22 0.86
C ARG A 102 -5.09 10.76 1.12
N TYR A 103 -4.06 9.94 1.05
CA TYR A 103 -4.10 8.53 1.38
C TYR A 103 -3.31 8.30 2.66
N LEU A 104 -3.74 7.33 3.47
CA LEU A 104 -2.94 6.81 4.57
C LEU A 104 -2.10 5.65 4.03
N PHE A 105 -0.78 5.76 4.17
CA PHE A 105 0.18 4.74 3.78
C PHE A 105 0.83 4.13 5.01
N LEU A 106 1.16 2.85 4.95
CA LEU A 106 2.17 2.23 5.82
C LEU A 106 3.51 2.35 5.12
N CYS A 107 4.42 3.12 5.70
CA CYS A 107 5.74 3.42 5.16
C CYS A 107 6.82 2.66 5.93
N LEU A 108 7.78 2.11 5.19
CA LEU A 108 9.02 1.56 5.71
C LEU A 108 10.19 2.39 5.15
N SER A 109 10.79 3.23 5.98
CA SER A 109 11.72 4.26 5.52
C SER A 109 13.02 4.28 6.31
N LEU A 110 14.09 4.77 5.67
CA LEU A 110 15.40 4.95 6.30
C LEU A 110 15.48 6.28 7.02
N GLY A 111 16.09 6.27 8.21
CA GLY A 111 16.54 7.48 8.90
C GLY A 111 17.82 8.08 8.30
N GLY A 112 18.30 9.15 8.92
CA GLY A 112 19.52 9.86 8.54
C GLY A 112 19.23 11.27 8.05
N ASN A 113 19.90 11.68 6.96
CA ASN A 113 19.82 13.06 6.48
C ASN A 113 18.52 13.29 5.68
N HIS A 114 17.62 14.10 6.23
CA HIS A 114 16.37 14.53 5.61
C HIS A 114 16.02 15.96 6.06
N GLU A 115 15.18 16.67 5.29
CA GLU A 115 14.73 18.02 5.68
C GLU A 115 13.68 17.98 6.80
N ASN A 116 12.80 16.97 6.74
CA ASN A 116 11.73 16.67 7.70
C ASN A 116 11.27 15.22 7.48
N ILE A 117 10.37 14.73 8.33
CA ILE A 117 9.90 13.34 8.27
C ILE A 117 9.17 12.99 6.96
N ASP A 118 8.59 13.96 6.25
CA ASP A 118 7.95 13.73 4.94
C ASP A 118 8.98 13.51 3.82
N ALA A 119 10.26 13.82 4.08
CA ALA A 119 11.37 13.64 3.15
C ALA A 119 12.20 12.37 3.44
N LEU A 120 11.73 11.48 4.32
CA LEU A 120 12.36 10.19 4.56
C LEU A 120 12.34 9.34 3.28
N LYS A 121 13.37 8.51 3.14
CA LYS A 121 13.56 7.64 1.98
C LYS A 121 12.83 6.33 2.20
N ASP A 122 11.69 6.17 1.55
CA ASP A 122 10.94 4.91 1.58
C ASP A 122 11.72 3.78 0.89
N VAL A 123 11.88 2.68 1.60
CA VAL A 123 12.37 1.39 1.08
C VAL A 123 11.20 0.56 0.54
N ALA A 124 10.06 0.65 1.22
CA ALA A 124 8.80 0.07 0.78
C ALA A 124 7.66 0.88 1.40
N ASN A 125 6.52 0.93 0.74
CA ASN A 125 5.31 1.49 1.32
C ASN A 125 4.09 0.76 0.78
N LEU A 126 2.92 0.95 1.38
CA LEU A 126 1.67 0.39 0.89
C LEU A 126 0.48 1.28 1.31
N PRO A 127 -0.48 1.58 0.41
CA PRO A 127 -1.69 2.30 0.81
C PRO A 127 -2.56 1.43 1.73
N LEU A 128 -2.94 1.97 2.87
CA LEU A 128 -3.87 1.35 3.82
C LEU A 128 -5.31 1.79 3.57
N SER A 129 -5.53 3.08 3.43
CA SER A 129 -6.87 3.67 3.30
C SER A 129 -6.81 5.08 2.71
N TYR A 130 -7.97 5.70 2.49
CA TYR A 130 -8.05 7.15 2.35
C TYR A 130 -7.83 7.81 3.71
N TYR A 131 -7.19 8.98 3.74
CA TYR A 131 -6.98 9.70 4.99
C TYR A 131 -8.31 10.07 5.66
N GLY A 132 -8.46 9.73 6.93
CA GLY A 132 -9.68 9.96 7.71
C GLY A 132 -10.74 8.85 7.61
N VAL A 133 -10.46 7.77 6.86
CA VAL A 133 -11.24 6.53 6.96
C VAL A 133 -10.93 5.84 8.27
N ASP A 134 -11.95 5.20 8.85
CA ASP A 134 -11.87 4.47 10.12
C ASP A 134 -10.83 3.33 10.07
N GLU A 135 -10.12 3.12 11.17
CA GLU A 135 -9.08 2.11 11.28
C GLU A 135 -9.66 0.69 11.09
N ASP A 136 -10.93 0.47 11.47
CA ASP A 136 -11.67 -0.78 11.28
C ASP A 136 -11.70 -1.26 9.82
N SER A 137 -11.50 -0.36 8.85
CA SER A 137 -11.49 -0.71 7.43
C SER A 137 -10.22 -1.47 7.01
N TYR A 138 -9.10 -1.29 7.73
CA TYR A 138 -7.78 -1.79 7.33
C TYR A 138 -6.95 -2.44 8.44
N SER A 139 -7.16 -2.11 9.71
CA SER A 139 -6.29 -2.49 10.85
C SER A 139 -6.14 -4.02 10.96
N TYR A 140 -7.24 -4.75 10.81
CA TYR A 140 -7.28 -6.22 10.83
C TYR A 140 -6.43 -6.91 9.74
N LYS A 141 -5.97 -6.15 8.73
CA LYS A 141 -5.12 -6.63 7.64
C LYS A 141 -3.63 -6.36 7.87
N LEU A 142 -3.25 -5.62 8.91
CA LEU A 142 -1.86 -5.16 9.13
C LEU A 142 -0.85 -6.31 9.25
N GLY A 143 -1.24 -7.45 9.82
CA GLY A 143 -0.41 -8.66 9.84
C GLY A 143 0.12 -9.04 8.46
N THR A 144 -0.74 -9.01 7.44
CA THR A 144 -0.36 -9.30 6.06
C THR A 144 0.45 -8.17 5.44
N MET A 145 0.12 -6.91 5.75
CA MET A 145 0.85 -5.75 5.20
C MET A 145 2.30 -5.69 5.70
N VAL A 146 2.52 -5.99 6.99
CA VAL A 146 3.86 -6.11 7.58
C VAL A 146 4.67 -7.20 6.89
N ARG A 147 4.06 -8.36 6.61
CA ARG A 147 4.72 -9.45 5.87
C ARG A 147 5.04 -9.05 4.44
N PHE A 148 4.07 -8.45 3.74
CA PHE A 148 4.26 -7.98 2.38
C PHE A 148 5.42 -7.00 2.27
N LEU A 149 5.54 -6.01 3.16
CA LEU A 149 6.64 -5.06 3.13
C LEU A 149 8.00 -5.75 3.29
N GLN A 150 8.12 -6.72 4.21
CA GLN A 150 9.37 -7.48 4.39
C GLN A 150 9.70 -8.33 3.16
N ASP A 151 8.71 -9.03 2.61
CA ASP A 151 8.91 -9.90 1.45
C ASP A 151 9.20 -9.08 0.19
N HIS A 152 8.59 -7.90 0.07
CA HIS A 152 8.90 -6.92 -0.97
C HIS A 152 10.35 -6.46 -0.89
N VAL A 153 10.81 -6.05 0.29
CA VAL A 153 12.21 -5.63 0.51
C VAL A 153 13.18 -6.75 0.13
N ARG A 154 12.93 -7.99 0.57
CA ARG A 154 13.73 -9.17 0.19
C ARG A 154 13.74 -9.37 -1.32
N PHE A 155 12.57 -9.27 -1.95
CA PHE A 155 12.43 -9.45 -3.38
C PHE A 155 13.24 -8.42 -4.17
N ILE A 156 13.09 -7.13 -3.88
CA ILE A 156 13.82 -6.08 -4.60
C ILE A 156 15.31 -6.04 -4.27
N SER A 157 15.71 -6.49 -3.07
CA SER A 157 17.12 -6.68 -2.72
C SER A 157 17.79 -7.78 -3.56
N GLY A 158 17.07 -8.87 -3.81
CA GLY A 158 17.53 -9.94 -4.69
C GLY A 158 17.36 -9.65 -6.19
N ASN A 159 16.55 -8.65 -6.54
CA ASN A 159 16.20 -8.30 -7.92
C ASN A 159 16.18 -6.77 -8.14
N PRO A 160 17.32 -6.07 -8.08
CA PRO A 160 17.34 -4.60 -8.15
C PRO A 160 16.68 -4.00 -9.40
N ASP A 161 16.73 -4.70 -10.53
CA ASP A 161 16.09 -4.27 -11.79
C ASP A 161 14.55 -4.20 -11.70
N MET A 162 13.95 -4.80 -10.68
CA MET A 162 12.50 -4.78 -10.43
C MET A 162 12.03 -3.55 -9.65
N VAL A 163 12.94 -2.71 -9.16
CA VAL A 163 12.58 -1.45 -8.48
C VAL A 163 12.01 -0.47 -9.51
N THR A 164 10.69 -0.34 -9.56
CA THR A 164 9.99 0.53 -10.51
C THR A 164 8.79 1.22 -9.87
N GLN A 165 8.35 2.33 -10.45
CA GLN A 165 7.18 3.10 -9.97
C GLN A 165 5.86 2.32 -10.00
N ASN A 166 5.75 1.21 -10.75
CA ASN A 166 4.52 0.43 -10.87
C ASN A 166 4.72 -1.01 -10.41
N VAL A 167 5.53 -1.21 -9.36
CA VAL A 167 5.90 -2.56 -8.93
C VAL A 167 4.70 -3.46 -8.65
N TYR A 168 3.57 -2.88 -8.20
CA TYR A 168 2.33 -3.63 -7.99
C TYR A 168 1.76 -4.31 -9.23
N LYS A 169 2.00 -3.76 -10.43
CA LYS A 169 1.55 -4.38 -11.68
C LYS A 169 2.32 -5.66 -11.99
N HIS A 170 3.58 -5.78 -11.57
CA HIS A 170 4.35 -7.02 -11.73
C HIS A 170 3.75 -8.16 -10.91
N TYR A 171 3.09 -7.88 -9.80
CA TYR A 171 2.41 -8.93 -9.04
C TYR A 171 1.20 -9.53 -9.75
N ASN A 172 0.66 -8.89 -10.80
CA ASN A 172 -0.38 -9.49 -11.62
C ASN A 172 0.11 -10.72 -12.41
N ASP A 173 1.42 -10.90 -12.57
CA ASP A 173 1.98 -12.13 -13.15
C ASP A 173 1.62 -13.38 -12.31
N ASN A 174 1.25 -13.17 -11.05
CA ASN A 174 0.80 -14.22 -10.13
C ASN A 174 -0.71 -14.50 -10.19
N MET A 175 -1.49 -13.80 -11.02
CA MET A 175 -2.96 -13.95 -11.03
C MET A 175 -3.44 -15.39 -11.22
N GLN A 176 -2.71 -16.20 -11.99
CA GLN A 176 -3.04 -17.62 -12.20
C GLN A 176 -2.93 -18.48 -10.93
N ASP A 177 -2.11 -18.05 -9.96
CA ASP A 177 -1.83 -18.80 -8.73
C ASP A 177 -3.01 -18.76 -7.74
N ILE A 178 -4.07 -18.00 -8.04
CA ILE A 178 -5.35 -18.09 -7.31
C ILE A 178 -6.09 -19.40 -7.59
N ARG A 179 -5.68 -20.16 -8.61
CA ARG A 179 -6.31 -21.44 -8.95
C ARG A 179 -6.20 -22.41 -7.77
N GLY A 180 -7.36 -22.85 -7.28
CA GLY A 180 -7.45 -23.75 -6.12
C GLY A 180 -7.53 -23.05 -4.76
N LYS A 181 -7.38 -21.73 -4.71
CA LYS A 181 -7.60 -20.92 -3.50
C LYS A 181 -9.06 -20.50 -3.37
N THR A 182 -9.48 -20.12 -2.16
CA THR A 182 -10.78 -19.52 -1.90
C THR A 182 -10.61 -18.00 -1.75
N LEU A 183 -11.41 -17.22 -2.49
CA LEU A 183 -11.42 -15.77 -2.36
C LEU A 183 -12.44 -15.33 -1.31
N TYR A 184 -12.00 -14.50 -0.37
CA TYR A 184 -12.78 -13.99 0.75
C TYR A 184 -13.00 -12.49 0.62
N PHE A 185 -14.25 -12.06 0.80
CA PHE A 185 -14.67 -10.68 0.64
C PHE A 185 -15.55 -10.23 1.80
N VAL A 186 -15.52 -8.94 2.11
CA VAL A 186 -16.51 -8.30 2.98
C VAL A 186 -17.61 -7.70 2.09
N GLU A 187 -18.87 -7.82 2.51
CA GLU A 187 -20.02 -7.45 1.67
C GLU A 187 -20.00 -5.98 1.24
N ASP A 188 -19.58 -5.07 2.13
CA ASP A 188 -19.53 -3.63 1.90
C ASP A 188 -18.40 -3.18 0.94
N GLU A 189 -17.47 -4.07 0.60
CA GLU A 189 -16.41 -3.83 -0.39
C GLU A 189 -16.81 -4.26 -1.82
N LEU A 190 -18.02 -4.82 -2.01
CA LEU A 190 -18.49 -5.39 -3.28
C LEU A 190 -19.53 -4.52 -3.98
N ALA A 191 -19.44 -4.43 -5.31
CA ALA A 191 -20.44 -3.76 -6.12
C ALA A 191 -21.76 -4.56 -6.15
N ARG A 192 -22.88 -3.87 -6.38
CA ARG A 192 -24.24 -4.45 -6.34
C ARG A 192 -24.43 -5.63 -7.29
N ASP A 193 -23.77 -5.61 -8.44
CA ASP A 193 -23.80 -6.68 -9.45
C ASP A 193 -23.09 -7.95 -9.00
N VAL A 194 -22.17 -7.85 -8.03
CA VAL A 194 -21.41 -8.96 -7.42
C VAL A 194 -21.58 -9.04 -5.89
N SER A 195 -22.66 -8.49 -5.35
CA SER A 195 -22.88 -8.38 -3.89
C SER A 195 -23.30 -9.67 -3.20
N SER A 196 -23.19 -10.83 -3.86
CA SER A 196 -23.47 -12.13 -3.24
C SER A 196 -22.67 -13.23 -3.90
N GLU A 197 -22.38 -14.30 -3.18
CA GLU A 197 -21.67 -15.45 -3.74
C GLU A 197 -22.35 -16.02 -4.99
N ALA A 198 -23.69 -16.02 -5.03
CA ALA A 198 -24.45 -16.48 -6.18
C ALA A 198 -24.24 -15.59 -7.41
N ARG A 199 -24.16 -14.27 -7.23
CA ARG A 199 -23.85 -13.32 -8.30
C ARG A 199 -22.42 -13.48 -8.80
N ILE A 200 -21.46 -13.61 -7.87
CA ILE A 200 -20.04 -13.82 -8.20
C ILE A 200 -19.84 -15.13 -8.98
N ARG A 201 -20.50 -16.23 -8.55
CA ARG A 201 -20.46 -17.52 -9.27
C ARG A 201 -20.98 -17.45 -10.71
N GLY A 202 -21.80 -16.46 -11.03
CA GLY A 202 -22.26 -16.19 -12.39
C GLY A 202 -21.16 -15.67 -13.33
N VAL A 203 -20.04 -15.16 -12.79
CA VAL A 203 -18.96 -14.52 -13.55
C VAL A 203 -17.56 -15.07 -13.26
N PHE A 204 -17.34 -15.68 -12.10
CA PHE A 204 -16.08 -16.26 -11.67
C PHE A 204 -16.27 -17.72 -11.25
N PRO A 205 -15.52 -18.68 -11.86
CA PRO A 205 -15.72 -20.10 -11.61
C PRO A 205 -15.07 -20.63 -10.32
N GLY A 206 -14.22 -19.83 -9.67
CA GLY A 206 -13.48 -20.24 -8.47
C GLY A 206 -14.32 -20.20 -7.19
N ALA A 207 -13.74 -20.71 -6.10
CA ALA A 207 -14.37 -20.69 -4.77
C ALA A 207 -14.36 -19.28 -4.19
N VAL A 208 -15.52 -18.84 -3.69
CA VAL A 208 -15.70 -17.52 -3.10
C VAL A 208 -16.55 -17.62 -1.84
N LYS A 209 -16.20 -16.84 -0.82
CA LYS A 209 -16.98 -16.65 0.39
C LYS A 209 -17.10 -15.16 0.74
N ILE A 210 -18.28 -14.76 1.20
CA ILE A 210 -18.48 -13.46 1.83
C ILE A 210 -18.47 -13.68 3.34
N VAL A 211 -17.64 -12.93 4.05
CA VAL A 211 -17.31 -13.13 5.46
C VAL A 211 -17.22 -11.81 6.21
N GLU A 212 -17.25 -11.89 7.53
CA GLU A 212 -16.96 -10.76 8.40
C GLU A 212 -15.45 -10.49 8.48
N ARG A 213 -15.08 -9.25 8.82
CA ARG A 213 -13.68 -8.80 8.96
C ARG A 213 -12.87 -9.68 9.93
N ASP A 214 -13.49 -10.08 11.05
CA ASP A 214 -12.86 -10.97 12.05
C ASP A 214 -12.41 -12.31 11.47
N GLN A 215 -13.16 -12.88 10.52
CA GLN A 215 -12.78 -14.14 9.90
C GLN A 215 -11.54 -13.96 9.00
N ILE A 216 -11.42 -12.81 8.33
CA ILE A 216 -10.19 -12.46 7.58
C ILE A 216 -9.02 -12.31 8.53
N LYS A 217 -9.21 -11.61 9.66
CA LYS A 217 -8.18 -11.50 10.70
C LYS A 217 -7.70 -12.88 11.18
N GLU A 218 -8.62 -13.80 11.46
CA GLU A 218 -8.28 -15.17 11.85
C GLU A 218 -7.50 -15.92 10.77
N MET A 219 -7.89 -15.80 9.49
CA MET A 219 -7.17 -16.43 8.37
C MET A 219 -5.74 -15.89 8.24
N ILE A 220 -5.56 -14.57 8.41
CA ILE A 220 -4.24 -13.93 8.42
C ILE A 220 -3.42 -14.45 9.61
N MET A 221 -4.01 -14.51 10.80
CA MET A 221 -3.32 -14.96 12.00
C MET A 221 -2.96 -16.44 11.97
N ASN A 222 -3.76 -17.27 11.31
CA ASN A 222 -3.48 -18.69 11.17
C ASN A 222 -2.54 -19.01 10.00
N GLY A 223 -2.22 -18.01 9.17
CA GLY A 223 -1.40 -18.22 7.96
C GLY A 223 -2.08 -19.17 6.98
N ASP A 224 -3.38 -18.99 6.70
CA ASP A 224 -4.11 -19.87 5.80
C ASP A 224 -3.61 -19.71 4.34
N GLU A 225 -2.83 -20.70 3.89
CA GLU A 225 -2.24 -20.77 2.55
C GLU A 225 -3.27 -20.86 1.42
N ASN A 226 -4.52 -21.21 1.71
CA ASN A 226 -5.58 -21.33 0.72
C ASN A 226 -6.52 -20.11 0.71
N ALA A 227 -6.34 -19.16 1.61
CA ALA A 227 -7.15 -17.96 1.72
C ALA A 227 -6.52 -16.77 1.02
N VAL A 228 -7.30 -16.11 0.15
CA VAL A 228 -6.96 -14.84 -0.48
C VAL A 228 -8.08 -13.86 -0.18
N PHE A 229 -7.75 -12.67 0.30
CA PHE A 229 -8.74 -11.65 0.67
C PHE A 229 -8.51 -10.35 -0.11
N LEU A 230 -9.56 -9.51 -0.15
CA LEU A 230 -9.49 -8.19 -0.77
C LEU A 230 -8.95 -7.14 0.21
N HIS A 231 -7.97 -6.36 -0.24
CA HIS A 231 -7.63 -5.06 0.31
C HIS A 231 -8.12 -3.98 -0.65
N LYS A 232 -9.25 -3.35 -0.32
CA LYS A 232 -9.80 -2.20 -1.03
C LYS A 232 -9.29 -0.92 -0.38
N VAL A 233 -8.81 0.03 -1.18
CA VAL A 233 -8.47 1.39 -0.74
C VAL A 233 -9.34 2.35 -1.54
N GLY A 234 -10.35 2.92 -0.89
CA GLY A 234 -11.31 3.82 -1.51
C GLY A 234 -11.83 4.89 -0.56
N PRO A 235 -12.63 5.85 -1.08
CA PRO A 235 -13.11 7.00 -0.32
C PRO A 235 -14.18 6.71 0.75
N GLU A 236 -14.62 5.47 0.91
CA GLU A 236 -15.65 4.98 1.84
C GLU A 236 -16.92 5.84 1.84
N GLY A 237 -17.46 6.08 0.65
CA GLY A 237 -18.71 6.84 0.47
C GLY A 237 -18.53 8.36 0.33
N ASN A 238 -17.31 8.88 0.35
CA ASN A 238 -17.05 10.27 -0.01
C ASN A 238 -17.32 10.50 -1.52
N ARG A 239 -18.11 11.53 -1.86
CA ARG A 239 -18.68 11.76 -3.20
C ARG A 239 -17.71 12.34 -4.22
N MET A 240 -16.41 12.31 -3.94
CA MET A 240 -15.41 12.79 -4.89
C MET A 240 -15.06 11.69 -5.88
N GLU A 241 -14.83 12.08 -7.14
CA GLU A 241 -14.15 11.22 -8.11
C GLU A 241 -12.72 10.96 -7.60
N SER A 242 -12.38 9.69 -7.46
CA SER A 242 -11.32 9.19 -6.59
C SER A 242 -10.92 7.79 -7.03
N ARG A 243 -9.65 7.44 -6.85
CA ARG A 243 -9.15 6.12 -7.23
C ARG A 243 -9.51 5.09 -6.18
N VAL A 244 -10.12 4.00 -6.63
CA VAL A 244 -10.42 2.82 -5.82
C VAL A 244 -9.42 1.75 -6.21
N TYR A 245 -8.44 1.51 -5.35
CA TYR A 245 -7.45 0.44 -5.53
C TYR A 245 -8.02 -0.86 -4.98
N LYS A 246 -7.72 -1.97 -5.68
CA LYS A 246 -8.20 -3.31 -5.36
C LYS A 246 -7.02 -4.25 -5.42
N ILE A 247 -6.69 -4.86 -4.29
CA ILE A 247 -5.58 -5.80 -4.17
C ILE A 247 -6.10 -7.12 -3.64
N LEU A 248 -5.85 -8.23 -4.33
CA LEU A 248 -6.06 -9.56 -3.74
C LEU A 248 -4.76 -10.05 -3.13
N ILE A 249 -4.80 -10.38 -1.84
CA ILE A 249 -3.62 -10.72 -1.05
C ILE A 249 -3.84 -12.06 -0.35
N GLY A 250 -2.85 -12.94 -0.41
CA GLY A 250 -2.89 -14.21 0.31
C GLY A 250 -2.70 -14.01 1.82
N ALA A 251 -3.53 -14.68 2.62
CA ALA A 251 -3.42 -14.65 4.08
C ALA A 251 -2.19 -15.42 4.57
N GLY A 252 -1.91 -16.57 3.94
CA GLY A 252 -0.79 -17.45 4.26
C GLY A 252 0.57 -16.97 3.78
N ASP A 253 0.65 -16.25 2.65
CA ASP A 253 1.91 -15.92 1.98
C ASP A 253 2.15 -14.41 1.76
N ALA A 254 1.18 -13.54 2.10
CA ALA A 254 1.19 -12.11 1.82
C ALA A 254 1.45 -11.74 0.34
N LYS A 255 1.28 -12.70 -0.57
CA LYS A 255 1.53 -12.53 -1.99
C LYS A 255 0.39 -11.75 -2.63
N PHE A 256 0.73 -10.80 -3.50
CA PHE A 256 -0.25 -10.10 -4.31
C PHE A 256 -0.61 -10.97 -5.51
N TYR A 257 -1.88 -11.29 -5.61
CA TYR A 257 -2.46 -12.08 -6.69
C TYR A 257 -3.14 -11.21 -7.73
N TYR A 258 -3.59 -10.01 -7.36
CA TYR A 258 -4.27 -9.10 -8.26
C TYR A 258 -4.09 -7.68 -7.76
N PHE A 259 -3.86 -6.76 -8.68
CA PHE A 259 -3.82 -5.32 -8.46
C PHE A 259 -4.48 -4.63 -9.64
N ASP A 260 -5.48 -3.81 -9.34
CA ASP A 260 -6.08 -2.90 -10.30
C ASP A 260 -6.67 -1.69 -9.58
N TYR A 261 -7.00 -0.66 -10.35
CA TYR A 261 -7.76 0.47 -9.82
C TYR A 261 -8.75 0.99 -10.84
N HIS A 262 -9.73 1.72 -10.35
CA HIS A 262 -10.62 2.51 -11.20
C HIS A 262 -10.91 3.85 -10.53
N THR A 263 -11.35 4.83 -11.31
CA THR A 263 -11.92 6.06 -10.74
C THR A 263 -13.40 5.81 -10.47
N ASN A 264 -13.85 6.04 -9.24
CA ASN A 264 -15.27 5.96 -8.90
C ASN A 264 -16.05 7.11 -9.58
N GLY A 265 -17.32 6.88 -9.85
CA GLY A 265 -18.20 7.83 -10.53
C GLY A 265 -19.12 7.12 -11.53
N GLY A 266 -20.28 7.74 -11.80
CA GLY A 266 -21.27 7.18 -12.72
C GLY A 266 -21.73 5.77 -12.30
N ASP A 267 -21.39 4.78 -13.11
CA ASP A 267 -21.72 3.36 -12.93
C ASP A 267 -20.65 2.57 -12.15
N LYS A 268 -19.52 3.21 -11.77
CA LYS A 268 -18.43 2.57 -11.04
C LYS A 268 -18.41 3.04 -9.57
N PRO A 269 -18.96 2.24 -8.64
CA PRO A 269 -18.98 2.58 -7.22
C PRO A 269 -17.62 2.37 -6.58
N ASP A 270 -17.46 2.84 -5.34
CA ASP A 270 -16.33 2.52 -4.47
C ASP A 270 -16.36 1.06 -3.99
N ALA A 271 -16.03 0.13 -4.89
CA ALA A 271 -16.09 -1.31 -4.65
C ALA A 271 -15.26 -2.15 -5.64
N LEU A 272 -15.11 -3.44 -5.35
CA LEU A 272 -14.72 -4.47 -6.31
C LEU A 272 -15.85 -4.71 -7.32
N LEU A 273 -15.54 -4.67 -8.61
CA LEU A 273 -16.52 -4.67 -9.70
C LEU A 273 -16.65 -6.04 -10.37
N GLU A 274 -17.78 -6.30 -11.04
CA GLU A 274 -17.95 -7.48 -11.91
C GLU A 274 -16.83 -7.62 -12.95
N SER A 275 -16.35 -6.49 -13.48
CA SER A 275 -15.23 -6.46 -14.43
C SER A 275 -13.92 -7.00 -13.87
N ASP A 276 -13.70 -6.90 -12.55
CA ASP A 276 -12.52 -7.43 -11.88
C ASP A 276 -12.63 -8.97 -11.79
N PHE A 277 -13.80 -9.49 -11.41
CA PHE A 277 -14.08 -10.93 -11.45
C PHE A 277 -13.94 -11.53 -12.85
N LYS A 278 -14.36 -10.81 -13.90
CA LYS A 278 -14.14 -11.24 -15.30
C LYS A 278 -12.66 -11.31 -15.66
N LYS A 279 -11.80 -10.44 -15.11
CA LYS A 279 -10.34 -10.51 -15.31
C LYS A 279 -9.77 -11.72 -14.59
N LEU A 280 -10.18 -11.95 -13.34
CA LEU A 280 -9.77 -13.13 -12.55
C LEU A 280 -10.18 -14.44 -13.23
N ALA A 281 -11.41 -14.52 -13.76
CA ALA A 281 -11.91 -15.69 -14.49
C ALA A 281 -11.02 -16.04 -15.69
N LYS A 282 -10.59 -15.03 -16.46
CA LYS A 282 -9.68 -15.24 -17.60
C LYS A 282 -8.30 -15.76 -17.18
N ALA A 283 -7.82 -15.40 -16.00
CA ALA A 283 -6.51 -15.84 -15.51
C ALA A 283 -6.51 -17.28 -14.97
N VAL A 284 -7.68 -17.80 -14.57
CA VAL A 284 -7.80 -19.18 -14.06
C VAL A 284 -8.28 -20.18 -15.11
N HIS A 285 -8.74 -19.70 -16.27
CA HIS A 285 -9.09 -20.54 -17.42
C HIS A 285 -7.88 -21.20 -18.08
#